data_AF-A0A5A4UAP7-F1
#
_entry.id   AF-A0A5A4UAP7-F1
#
_cell.length_a   1.000
_cell.length_b   1.000
_cell.length_c   1.000
_cell.angle_alpha   90.00
_cell.angle_beta   90.00
_cell.angle_gamma   90.00
#
_symmetry.space_group_name_H-M   'P 1'
#
loop_
_entity.id
_entity.type
_entity.pdbx_description
1 polymer ?
#
loop_
_entity_poly.entity_id
_entity_poly.type
_entity_poly.pdbx_seq_one_letter_code
_entity_poly.pdbx_strand_id
1 'polypeptide(L)'
;MKIRTVAAAILFVFNPLVGGVASFINICRRDVSNGDIIIIAMFFFLLGYSTPPVYDLYRHYNDFNNIVDLNTFLNLIQTKFDLTLYSTEYIIRELGLHFAVIPGLYLFISYIIIFSLYKYYVYRIPKQNAITYFLLTLSVLLSVPVFTIALGLRFGFGCFLALYAIFQIYEKNNIRGYIFLLLAVVSHYAFLLTIIAIICVKLLNLNRLQFLILIVIAISCSYIVSDVILVLPLPELFKSRLLAYLTGYWATEFLNTYSIWYRVSLFLTYWMIYPGILYVILSKDTFRKDKLTKLTVFSIVLLLFFYNYEVIFSRYALFVNLLILFQFVKFYSLDILKSIFLIVMVLFSAITFICGNIYANRTVIELNNMIDVLYLPPLITIIERSSYKSEVLNKIDAEGRFL
;
A
#
# COMPACT_ATOMS: atom_id res chain seq x y z
N MET A 1 11.16 -15.22 24.22
CA MET A 1 11.61 -14.58 22.95
C MET A 1 12.80 -15.37 22.42
N LYS A 2 12.91 -15.62 21.11
CA LYS A 2 14.02 -16.44 20.58
C LYS A 2 15.34 -15.67 20.65
N ILE A 3 16.44 -16.35 20.97
CA ILE A 3 17.78 -15.74 21.09
C ILE A 3 18.14 -14.93 19.83
N ARG A 4 17.80 -15.44 18.64
CA ARG A 4 18.05 -14.74 17.37
C ARG A 4 17.28 -13.43 17.22
N THR A 5 16.05 -13.37 17.71
CA THR A 5 15.22 -12.16 17.72
C THR A 5 15.74 -11.14 18.74
N VAL A 6 16.20 -11.62 19.90
CA VAL A 6 16.87 -10.77 20.90
C VAL A 6 18.14 -10.16 20.30
N ALA A 7 18.97 -10.97 19.64
CA ALA A 7 20.18 -10.50 18.97
C ALA A 7 19.85 -9.46 17.87
N ALA A 8 18.83 -9.71 17.05
CA ALA A 8 18.39 -8.76 16.03
C ALA A 8 17.89 -7.44 16.65
N ALA A 9 17.19 -7.49 17.79
CA ALA A 9 16.76 -6.29 18.51
C ALA A 9 17.95 -5.49 19.06
N ILE A 10 18.95 -6.17 19.64
CA ILE A 10 20.19 -5.51 20.11
C ILE A 10 20.91 -4.86 18.93
N LEU A 11 21.06 -5.58 17.81
CA LEU A 11 21.68 -5.04 16.60
C LEU A 11 20.91 -3.82 16.07
N PHE A 12 19.57 -3.84 16.12
CA PHE A 12 18.73 -2.72 15.68
C PHE A 12 18.97 -1.44 16.48
N VAL A 13 19.21 -1.54 17.78
CA VAL A 13 19.51 -0.39 18.64
C VAL A 13 20.78 0.33 18.20
N PHE A 14 21.78 -0.40 17.71
CA PHE A 14 23.03 0.19 17.23
C PHE A 14 22.99 0.57 15.75
N ASN A 15 22.32 -0.23 14.92
CA ASN A 15 22.21 -0.01 13.49
C ASN A 15 20.87 -0.57 12.96
N PRO A 16 19.94 0.29 12.52
CA PRO A 16 18.62 -0.13 12.07
C PRO A 16 18.66 -1.12 10.89
N LEU A 17 19.58 -0.92 9.94
CA LEU A 17 19.71 -1.79 8.77
C LEU A 17 20.18 -3.18 9.17
N VAL A 18 21.21 -3.28 10.02
CA VAL A 18 21.74 -4.58 10.47
C VAL A 18 20.68 -5.35 11.26
N GLY A 19 19.98 -4.70 12.19
CA GLY A 19 18.88 -5.33 12.94
C GLY A 19 17.69 -5.72 12.05
N GLY A 20 17.36 -4.88 11.07
CA GLY A 20 16.32 -5.16 10.07
C GLY A 20 16.65 -6.36 9.18
N VAL A 21 17.88 -6.43 8.66
CA VAL A 21 18.38 -7.55 7.85
C VAL A 21 18.45 -8.84 8.67
N ALA A 22 18.93 -8.79 9.91
CA ALA A 22 18.95 -9.94 10.80
C ALA A 22 17.54 -10.50 11.06
N SER A 23 16.57 -9.61 11.29
CA SER A 23 15.16 -9.97 11.45
C SER A 23 14.57 -10.56 10.17
N PHE A 24 14.87 -9.97 9.01
CA PHE A 24 14.46 -10.51 7.71
C PHE A 24 14.99 -11.92 7.48
N ILE A 25 16.28 -12.18 7.77
CA ILE A 25 16.87 -13.52 7.66
C ILE A 25 16.18 -14.52 8.59
N ASN A 26 15.78 -14.11 9.78
CA ASN A 26 15.02 -14.97 10.69
C ASN A 26 13.65 -15.35 10.11
N ILE A 27 12.94 -14.40 9.49
CA ILE A 27 11.64 -14.64 8.84
C ILE A 27 11.79 -15.59 7.65
N CYS A 28 12.86 -15.44 6.84
CA CYS A 28 13.16 -16.30 5.69
C CYS A 28 13.35 -17.79 6.05
N ARG A 29 13.40 -18.16 7.33
CA ARG A 29 13.53 -19.56 7.78
C ARG A 29 12.18 -20.22 8.09
N ARG A 30 11.06 -19.63 7.66
CA ARG A 30 9.66 -19.95 8.08
C ARG A 30 9.39 -19.71 9.57
N ASP A 31 10.41 -19.44 10.37
CA ASP A 31 10.30 -19.35 11.82
C ASP A 31 9.91 -17.94 12.30
N VAL A 32 8.86 -17.39 11.68
CA VAL A 32 8.44 -15.99 11.78
C VAL A 32 7.98 -15.63 13.20
N SER A 33 8.85 -14.96 13.97
CA SER A 33 8.50 -14.46 15.30
C SER A 33 7.81 -13.09 15.21
N ASN A 34 6.95 -12.76 16.17
CA ASN A 34 6.34 -11.43 16.23
C ASN A 34 7.39 -10.33 16.48
N GLY A 35 8.48 -10.66 17.19
CA GLY A 35 9.56 -9.69 17.43
C GLY A 35 10.31 -9.33 16.16
N ASP A 36 10.61 -10.31 15.28
CA ASP A 36 11.26 -10.02 13.99
C ASP A 36 10.36 -9.16 13.10
N ILE A 37 9.03 -9.38 13.14
CA ILE A 37 8.04 -8.53 12.44
C ILE A 37 8.08 -7.10 12.98
N ILE A 38 8.11 -6.93 14.32
CA ILE A 38 8.17 -5.61 14.95
C ILE A 38 9.45 -4.87 14.57
N ILE A 39 10.61 -5.55 14.55
CA ILE A 39 11.89 -4.93 14.19
C ILE A 39 11.87 -4.44 12.74
N ILE A 40 11.35 -5.25 11.80
CA ILE A 40 11.18 -4.81 10.40
C ILE A 40 10.22 -3.62 10.32
N ALA A 41 9.08 -3.68 11.01
CA ALA A 41 8.14 -2.56 11.03
C ALA A 41 8.75 -1.28 11.62
N MET A 42 9.59 -1.40 12.66
CA MET A 42 10.34 -0.27 13.24
C MET A 42 11.38 0.30 12.28
N PHE A 43 12.04 -0.54 11.48
CA PHE A 43 12.93 -0.03 10.42
C PHE A 43 12.17 0.88 9.44
N PHE A 44 10.99 0.45 8.98
CA PHE A 44 10.16 1.26 8.09
C PHE A 44 9.47 2.44 8.80
N PHE A 45 9.22 2.35 10.11
CA PHE A 45 8.82 3.50 10.91
C PHE A 45 9.85 4.62 10.81
N LEU A 46 11.15 4.32 10.96
CA LEU A 46 12.22 5.32 10.88
C LEU A 46 12.34 5.94 9.48
N LEU A 47 12.10 5.16 8.43
CA LEU A 47 12.02 5.67 7.06
C LEU A 47 10.83 6.64 6.89
N GLY A 48 9.65 6.28 7.39
CA GLY A 48 8.48 7.16 7.37
C GLY A 48 8.70 8.44 8.19
N TYR A 49 9.27 8.31 9.38
CA TYR A 49 9.62 9.42 10.25
C TYR A 49 10.61 10.38 9.59
N SER A 50 11.51 9.86 8.75
CA SER A 50 12.49 10.68 8.04
C SER A 50 11.95 11.29 6.74
N THR A 51 10.70 11.00 6.36
CA THR A 51 10.10 11.51 5.13
C THR A 51 9.79 13.01 5.28
N PRO A 52 10.34 13.89 4.41
CA PRO A 52 10.05 15.32 4.47
C PRO A 52 8.63 15.63 3.97
N PRO A 53 7.99 16.72 4.45
CA PRO A 53 6.63 17.07 4.09
C PRO A 53 6.63 17.74 2.71
N VAL A 54 6.68 16.93 1.66
CA VAL A 54 6.60 17.35 0.25
C VAL A 54 5.34 16.80 -0.41
N TYR A 55 4.97 17.37 -1.55
CA TYR A 55 3.78 16.98 -2.32
C TYR A 55 2.51 16.96 -1.45
N ASP A 56 1.71 15.89 -1.53
CA ASP A 56 0.51 15.71 -0.70
C ASP A 56 0.81 15.79 0.80
N LEU A 57 1.98 15.31 1.24
CA LEU A 57 2.35 15.32 2.65
C LEU A 57 2.52 16.73 3.19
N TYR A 58 2.95 17.69 2.36
CA TYR A 58 3.04 19.10 2.75
C TYR A 58 1.67 19.70 3.10
N ARG A 59 0.65 19.36 2.31
CA ARG A 59 -0.73 19.84 2.56
C ARG A 59 -1.26 19.30 3.89
N HIS A 60 -0.99 18.03 4.18
CA HIS A 60 -1.35 17.41 5.44
C HIS A 60 -0.53 17.95 6.63
N TYR A 61 0.73 18.29 6.42
CA TYR A 61 1.54 18.99 7.42
C TYR A 61 0.95 20.38 7.78
N ASN A 62 0.49 21.13 6.78
CA ASN A 62 -0.19 22.40 7.02
C ASN A 62 -1.53 22.22 7.73
N ASP A 63 -2.34 21.24 7.32
CA ASP A 63 -3.58 20.88 8.04
C ASP A 63 -3.27 20.56 9.51
N PHE A 64 -2.26 19.72 9.80
CA PHE A 64 -1.82 19.38 11.15
C PHE A 64 -1.41 20.60 11.99
N ASN A 65 -0.70 21.56 11.40
CA ASN A 65 -0.30 22.78 12.11
C ASN A 65 -1.49 23.71 12.38
N ASN A 66 -2.53 23.67 11.53
CA ASN A 66 -3.75 24.46 11.68
C ASN A 66 -4.73 23.86 12.70
N ILE A 67 -4.56 22.59 13.09
CA ILE A 67 -5.30 21.97 14.18
C ILE A 67 -4.79 22.57 15.50
N VAL A 68 -5.55 23.51 16.03
CA VAL A 68 -5.28 24.20 17.30
C VAL A 68 -6.26 23.80 18.41
N ASP A 69 -7.44 23.30 18.03
CA ASP A 69 -8.50 22.91 18.96
C ASP A 69 -9.46 21.88 18.34
N LEU A 70 -10.44 21.44 19.12
CA LEU A 70 -11.47 20.52 18.66
C LEU A 70 -12.33 21.12 17.52
N ASN A 71 -12.57 22.43 17.52
CA ASN A 71 -13.43 23.07 16.52
C ASN A 71 -12.80 23.06 15.12
N THR A 72 -11.51 23.35 15.04
CA THR A 72 -10.72 23.29 13.81
C THR A 72 -10.66 21.86 13.27
N PHE A 73 -10.48 20.86 14.15
CA PHE A 73 -10.61 19.45 13.78
C PHE A 73 -12.00 19.10 13.24
N LEU A 74 -13.07 19.49 13.94
CA LEU A 74 -14.46 19.21 13.52
C LEU A 74 -14.77 19.84 12.15
N ASN A 75 -14.25 21.04 11.88
CA ASN A 75 -14.39 21.68 10.57
C ASN A 75 -13.65 20.92 9.46
N LEU A 76 -12.44 20.43 9.73
CA LEU A 76 -11.67 19.63 8.76
C LEU A 76 -12.38 18.34 8.38
N ILE A 77 -12.92 17.58 9.34
CA ILE A 77 -13.61 16.31 9.04
C ILE A 77 -14.96 16.52 8.35
N GLN A 78 -15.61 17.66 8.53
CA GLN A 78 -16.85 18.00 7.82
C GLN A 78 -16.59 18.38 6.35
N THR A 79 -15.43 18.95 6.07
CA THR A 79 -15.07 19.45 4.73
C THR A 79 -14.28 18.43 3.92
N LYS A 80 -13.50 17.56 4.57
CA LYS A 80 -12.60 16.58 3.95
C LYS A 80 -12.94 15.18 4.48
N PHE A 81 -13.44 14.31 3.60
CA PHE A 81 -13.97 12.96 3.90
C PHE A 81 -12.90 11.91 4.30
N ASP A 82 -11.77 12.33 4.87
CA ASP A 82 -10.61 11.49 5.21
C ASP A 82 -10.45 11.35 6.75
N LEU A 83 -11.52 10.87 7.40
CA LEU A 83 -11.64 10.84 8.87
C LEU A 83 -10.46 10.17 9.58
N THR A 84 -9.92 9.07 9.03
CA THR A 84 -8.81 8.34 9.66
C THR A 84 -7.56 9.21 9.79
N LEU A 85 -7.24 10.00 8.77
CA LEU A 85 -6.07 10.87 8.78
C LEU A 85 -6.24 11.99 9.79
N TYR A 86 -7.32 12.76 9.69
CA TYR A 86 -7.55 13.90 10.57
C TYR A 86 -7.69 13.50 12.04
N SER A 87 -8.28 12.32 12.31
CA SER A 87 -8.33 11.78 13.68
C SER A 87 -6.93 11.44 14.19
N THR A 88 -6.07 10.88 13.34
CA THR A 88 -4.68 10.58 13.70
C THR A 88 -3.89 11.86 13.92
N GLU A 89 -4.03 12.86 13.05
CA GLU A 89 -3.42 14.19 13.18
C GLU A 89 -3.81 14.84 14.51
N TYR A 90 -5.11 14.87 14.84
CA TYR A 90 -5.61 15.42 16.10
C TYR A 90 -4.99 14.71 17.31
N ILE A 91 -5.00 13.36 17.34
CA ILE A 91 -4.41 12.61 18.46
C ILE A 91 -2.91 12.88 18.61
N ILE A 92 -2.15 12.87 17.52
CA ILE A 92 -0.70 13.12 17.57
C ILE A 92 -0.41 14.56 18.03
N ARG A 93 -1.24 15.52 17.62
CA ARG A 93 -1.14 16.91 18.05
C ARG A 93 -1.41 17.07 19.54
N GLU A 94 -2.49 16.48 20.05
CA GLU A 94 -2.86 16.49 21.48
C GLU A 94 -1.79 15.84 22.37
N LEU A 95 -1.09 14.81 21.86
CA LEU A 95 0.03 14.18 22.54
C LEU A 95 1.33 15.02 22.49
N GLY A 96 1.34 16.18 21.83
CA GLY A 96 2.52 17.01 21.65
C GLY A 96 3.62 16.38 20.79
N LEU A 97 3.25 15.42 19.94
CA LEU A 97 4.20 14.68 19.10
C LEU A 97 4.39 15.36 17.73
N HIS A 98 5.57 15.16 17.14
CA HIS A 98 5.91 15.73 15.83
C HIS A 98 5.12 15.07 14.69
N PHE A 99 4.75 15.84 13.65
CA PHE A 99 3.97 15.36 12.49
C PHE A 99 4.59 14.13 11.82
N ALA A 100 5.93 14.03 11.78
CA ALA A 100 6.65 12.88 11.23
C ALA A 100 6.26 11.51 11.84
N VAL A 101 5.67 11.51 13.04
CA VAL A 101 5.15 10.30 13.67
C VAL A 101 4.05 9.65 12.82
N ILE A 102 3.26 10.43 12.07
CA ILE A 102 2.13 9.93 11.26
C ILE A 102 2.59 9.03 10.10
N PRO A 103 3.45 9.49 9.16
CA PRO A 103 3.96 8.62 8.10
C PRO A 103 4.74 7.42 8.66
N GLY A 104 5.49 7.60 9.75
CA GLY A 104 6.15 6.51 10.46
C GLY A 104 5.17 5.45 10.97
N LEU A 105 4.12 5.86 11.68
CA LEU A 105 3.08 4.97 12.21
C LEU A 105 2.35 4.21 11.09
N TYR A 106 2.02 4.87 9.99
CA TYR A 106 1.30 4.24 8.90
C TYR A 106 2.15 3.18 8.19
N LEU A 107 3.45 3.42 8.03
CA LEU A 107 4.38 2.39 7.56
C LEU A 107 4.52 1.25 8.56
N PHE A 108 4.71 1.57 9.85
CA PHE A 108 4.82 0.59 10.92
C PHE A 108 3.62 -0.38 10.89
N ILE A 109 2.41 0.15 10.94
CA ILE A 109 1.17 -0.65 10.96
C ILE A 109 1.02 -1.46 9.66
N SER A 110 1.32 -0.87 8.50
CA SER A 110 1.28 -1.57 7.20
C SER A 110 2.22 -2.79 7.18
N TYR A 111 3.44 -2.64 7.70
CA TYR A 111 4.41 -3.74 7.80
C TYR A 111 4.03 -4.79 8.85
N ILE A 112 3.43 -4.39 9.98
CA ILE A 112 2.86 -5.34 10.94
C ILE A 112 1.76 -6.18 10.27
N ILE A 113 0.83 -5.54 9.54
CA ILE A 113 -0.28 -6.22 8.86
C ILE A 113 0.26 -7.22 7.83
N ILE A 114 1.10 -6.76 6.90
CA ILE A 114 1.53 -7.58 5.76
C ILE A 114 2.32 -8.81 6.24
N PHE A 115 3.23 -8.65 7.20
CA PHE A 115 4.00 -9.77 7.73
C PHE A 115 3.20 -10.67 8.67
N SER A 116 2.18 -10.16 9.34
CA SER A 116 1.24 -11.00 10.12
C SER A 116 0.41 -11.91 9.22
N LEU A 117 -0.06 -11.39 8.07
CA LEU A 117 -0.73 -12.18 7.05
C LEU A 117 0.24 -13.20 6.42
N TYR A 118 1.47 -12.78 6.09
CA TYR A 118 2.50 -13.68 5.56
C TYR A 118 2.76 -14.84 6.52
N LYS A 119 2.99 -14.54 7.81
CA LYS A 119 3.15 -15.53 8.87
C LYS A 119 1.99 -16.52 8.90
N TYR A 120 0.75 -16.03 8.80
CA TYR A 120 -0.43 -16.89 8.81
C TYR A 120 -0.43 -17.90 7.65
N TYR A 121 -0.13 -17.46 6.42
CA TYR A 121 -0.17 -18.33 5.25
C TYR A 121 1.07 -19.22 5.11
N VAL A 122 2.27 -18.71 5.38
CA VAL A 122 3.53 -19.48 5.23
C VAL A 122 3.60 -20.69 6.17
N TYR A 123 2.89 -20.66 7.31
CA TYR A 123 2.79 -21.84 8.16
C TYR A 123 1.85 -22.92 7.61
N ARG A 124 0.90 -22.56 6.73
CA ARG A 124 -0.11 -23.46 6.17
C ARG A 124 0.31 -24.12 4.85
N ILE A 125 1.31 -23.57 4.17
CA ILE A 125 1.86 -24.22 2.97
C ILE A 125 2.75 -25.42 3.36
N PRO A 126 2.92 -26.42 2.47
CA PRO A 126 3.86 -27.51 2.66
C PRO A 126 5.28 -26.99 2.93
N LYS A 127 6.08 -27.74 3.70
CA LYS A 127 7.44 -27.33 4.02
C LYS A 127 8.27 -27.18 2.74
N GLN A 128 8.82 -25.99 2.55
CA GLN A 128 9.68 -25.61 1.44
C GLN A 128 11.17 -25.59 1.83
N ASN A 129 12.03 -25.43 0.82
CA ASN A 129 13.46 -25.16 1.02
C ASN A 129 13.67 -23.68 1.44
N ALA A 130 14.89 -23.37 1.91
CA ALA A 130 15.22 -22.03 2.40
C ALA A 130 15.13 -20.94 1.32
N ILE A 131 15.48 -21.25 0.08
CA ILE A 131 15.45 -20.31 -1.05
C ILE A 131 14.01 -19.89 -1.35
N THR A 132 13.07 -20.84 -1.38
CA THR A 132 11.66 -20.55 -1.59
C THR A 132 11.09 -19.62 -0.51
N TYR A 133 11.41 -19.86 0.76
CA TYR A 133 10.97 -18.95 1.82
C TYR A 133 11.61 -17.58 1.72
N PHE A 134 12.90 -17.52 1.38
CA PHE A 134 13.59 -16.25 1.10
C PHE A 134 12.88 -15.47 0.00
N LEU A 135 12.60 -16.11 -1.15
CA LEU A 135 11.92 -15.48 -2.28
C LEU A 135 10.49 -15.03 -1.93
N LEU A 136 9.72 -15.85 -1.20
CA LEU A 136 8.38 -15.46 -0.72
C LEU A 136 8.43 -14.29 0.27
N THR A 137 9.42 -14.27 1.16
CA THR A 137 9.59 -13.18 2.13
C THR A 137 10.02 -11.89 1.41
N LEU A 138 10.90 -12.02 0.42
CA LEU A 138 11.40 -10.92 -0.37
C LEU A 138 10.29 -10.28 -1.23
N SER A 139 9.44 -11.08 -1.87
CA SER A 139 8.29 -10.54 -2.63
C SER A 139 7.33 -9.78 -1.72
N VAL A 140 7.05 -10.29 -0.51
CA VAL A 140 6.24 -9.59 0.49
C VAL A 140 6.88 -8.27 0.92
N LEU A 141 8.17 -8.28 1.27
CA LEU A 141 8.89 -7.07 1.69
C LEU A 141 8.85 -5.98 0.63
N LEU A 142 9.11 -6.34 -0.64
CA LEU A 142 9.22 -5.42 -1.76
C LEU A 142 7.87 -4.96 -2.32
N SER A 143 6.79 -5.68 -2.01
CA SER A 143 5.44 -5.31 -2.47
C SER A 143 4.85 -4.09 -1.75
N VAL A 144 5.45 -3.66 -0.63
CA VAL A 144 4.96 -2.51 0.13
C VAL A 144 5.40 -1.21 -0.55
N PRO A 145 4.46 -0.33 -0.92
CA PRO A 145 4.76 0.94 -1.59
C PRO A 145 5.05 2.01 -0.54
N VAL A 146 6.27 1.98 0.00
CA VAL A 146 6.77 2.83 1.09
C VAL A 146 6.41 4.31 0.89
N PHE A 147 6.76 4.91 -0.25
CA PHE A 147 6.52 6.33 -0.48
C PHE A 147 5.07 6.66 -0.79
N THR A 148 4.30 5.74 -1.39
CA THR A 148 2.85 5.94 -1.55
C THR A 148 2.14 6.01 -0.19
N ILE A 149 2.62 5.24 0.80
CA ILE A 149 2.10 5.31 2.17
C ILE A 149 2.60 6.57 2.86
N ALA A 150 3.91 6.84 2.86
CA ALA A 150 4.51 7.93 3.61
C ALA A 150 4.11 9.32 3.08
N LEU A 151 4.10 9.52 1.76
CA LEU A 151 3.78 10.82 1.15
C LEU A 151 2.27 11.02 0.96
N GLY A 152 1.53 9.94 0.69
CA GLY A 152 0.10 10.02 0.40
C GLY A 152 -0.79 9.91 1.64
N LEU A 153 -0.31 9.23 2.69
CA LEU A 153 -0.98 8.89 3.97
C LEU A 153 -2.30 8.10 3.85
N ARG A 154 -3.25 8.59 3.04
CA ARG A 154 -4.63 8.12 2.90
C ARG A 154 -4.75 6.80 2.17
N PHE A 155 -4.46 6.81 0.87
CA PHE A 155 -4.70 5.66 -0.01
C PHE A 155 -3.84 4.45 0.36
N GLY A 156 -2.52 4.66 0.47
CA GLY A 156 -1.56 3.59 0.76
C GLY A 156 -1.90 2.87 2.07
N PHE A 157 -2.15 3.61 3.16
CA PHE A 157 -2.54 3.03 4.44
C PHE A 157 -3.90 2.30 4.37
N GLY A 158 -4.87 2.90 3.67
CA GLY A 158 -6.17 2.28 3.42
C GLY A 158 -6.07 0.92 2.73
N CYS A 159 -5.08 0.70 1.87
CA CYS A 159 -4.86 -0.62 1.23
C CYS A 159 -4.60 -1.72 2.27
N PHE A 160 -3.77 -1.43 3.28
CA PHE A 160 -3.42 -2.40 4.32
C PHE A 160 -4.57 -2.62 5.30
N LEU A 161 -5.35 -1.57 5.61
CA LEU A 161 -6.59 -1.71 6.37
C LEU A 161 -7.60 -2.59 5.64
N ALA A 162 -7.82 -2.36 4.34
CA ALA A 162 -8.71 -3.17 3.51
C ALA A 162 -8.23 -4.63 3.40
N LEU A 163 -6.93 -4.83 3.20
CA LEU A 163 -6.32 -6.15 3.16
C LEU A 163 -6.51 -6.91 4.49
N TYR A 164 -6.28 -6.22 5.61
CA TYR A 164 -6.50 -6.80 6.95
C TYR A 164 -7.98 -7.09 7.21
N ALA A 165 -8.88 -6.20 6.77
CA ALA A 165 -10.32 -6.41 6.83
C ALA A 165 -10.73 -7.69 6.11
N ILE A 166 -10.25 -7.89 4.88
CA ILE A 166 -10.52 -9.09 4.07
C ILE A 166 -10.02 -10.34 4.76
N PHE A 167 -8.80 -10.29 5.30
CA PHE A 167 -8.23 -11.39 6.07
C PHE A 167 -9.12 -11.74 7.28
N GLN A 168 -9.55 -10.74 8.05
CA GLN A 168 -10.44 -10.96 9.19
C GLN A 168 -11.80 -11.54 8.77
N ILE A 169 -12.42 -11.00 7.72
CA ILE A 169 -13.75 -11.44 7.25
C ILE A 169 -13.69 -12.88 6.69
N TYR A 170 -12.72 -13.19 5.82
CA TYR A 170 -12.74 -14.44 5.04
C TYR A 170 -11.85 -15.55 5.57
N GLU A 171 -10.72 -15.24 6.22
CA GLU A 171 -9.83 -16.28 6.77
C GLU A 171 -10.10 -16.55 8.26
N LYS A 172 -10.53 -15.52 8.99
CA LYS A 172 -10.81 -15.63 10.43
C LYS A 172 -12.29 -15.69 10.78
N ASN A 173 -13.19 -15.46 9.80
CA ASN A 173 -14.63 -15.33 10.02
C ASN A 173 -14.96 -14.37 11.17
N ASN A 174 -14.23 -13.26 11.25
CA ASN A 174 -14.31 -12.30 12.35
C ASN A 174 -15.02 -11.01 11.89
N ILE A 175 -16.14 -10.70 12.56
CA ILE A 175 -16.96 -9.52 12.25
C ILE A 175 -16.19 -8.21 12.40
N ARG A 176 -15.14 -8.17 13.26
CA ARG A 176 -14.28 -6.99 13.41
C ARG A 176 -13.61 -6.59 12.09
N GLY A 177 -13.51 -7.49 11.11
CA GLY A 177 -13.03 -7.14 9.77
C GLY A 177 -13.88 -6.07 9.08
N TYR A 178 -15.20 -5.99 9.35
CA TYR A 178 -16.04 -4.92 8.80
C TYR A 178 -15.70 -3.54 9.38
N ILE A 179 -15.20 -3.47 10.62
CA ILE A 179 -14.71 -2.23 11.23
C ILE A 179 -13.46 -1.75 10.47
N PHE A 180 -12.51 -2.65 10.19
CA PHE A 180 -11.33 -2.31 9.40
C PHE A 180 -11.67 -1.94 7.95
N LEU A 181 -12.73 -2.54 7.38
CA LEU A 181 -13.21 -2.18 6.05
C LEU A 181 -13.79 -0.76 6.05
N LEU A 182 -14.58 -0.42 7.07
CA LEU A 182 -15.09 0.95 7.24
C LEU A 182 -13.95 1.94 7.44
N LEU A 183 -12.96 1.60 8.27
CA LEU A 183 -11.74 2.41 8.46
C LEU A 183 -11.00 2.62 7.13
N ALA A 184 -10.89 1.60 6.28
CA ALA A 184 -10.29 1.76 4.96
C ALA A 184 -11.08 2.76 4.09
N VAL A 185 -12.41 2.68 4.05
CA VAL A 185 -13.25 3.60 3.27
C VAL A 185 -13.14 5.04 3.78
N VAL A 186 -13.15 5.26 5.09
CA VAL A 186 -12.99 6.61 5.67
C VAL A 186 -11.54 7.10 5.70
N SER A 187 -10.56 6.22 5.40
CA SER A 187 -9.20 6.64 5.05
C SER A 187 -9.11 7.12 3.61
N HIS A 188 -9.83 6.47 2.69
CA HIS A 188 -9.91 6.86 1.29
C HIS A 188 -11.12 6.21 0.58
N TYR A 189 -11.99 7.01 -0.02
CA TYR A 189 -13.25 6.55 -0.60
C TYR A 189 -13.11 5.47 -1.71
N ALA A 190 -11.96 5.38 -2.37
CA ALA A 190 -11.69 4.35 -3.38
C ALA A 190 -11.92 2.91 -2.89
N PHE A 191 -11.86 2.64 -1.58
CA PHE A 191 -12.16 1.32 -1.01
C PHE A 191 -13.66 0.96 -1.01
N LEU A 192 -14.54 1.86 -1.46
CA LEU A 192 -15.90 1.50 -1.87
C LEU A 192 -15.89 0.43 -2.97
N LEU A 193 -14.90 0.44 -3.87
CA LEU A 193 -14.73 -0.62 -4.87
C LEU A 193 -14.49 -2.00 -4.23
N THR A 194 -13.80 -2.04 -3.09
CA THR A 194 -13.60 -3.27 -2.32
C THR A 194 -14.92 -3.77 -1.71
N ILE A 195 -15.80 -2.86 -1.24
CA ILE A 195 -17.14 -3.22 -0.79
C ILE A 195 -17.96 -3.82 -1.93
N ILE A 196 -17.94 -3.20 -3.11
CA ILE A 196 -18.62 -3.72 -4.31
C ILE A 196 -18.10 -5.13 -4.62
N ALA A 197 -16.78 -5.34 -4.63
CA ALA A 197 -16.20 -6.67 -4.83
C ALA A 197 -16.69 -7.70 -3.80
N ILE A 198 -16.77 -7.33 -2.52
CA ILE A 198 -17.29 -8.20 -1.45
C ILE A 198 -18.76 -8.55 -1.67
N ILE A 199 -19.58 -7.59 -2.11
CA ILE A 199 -20.99 -7.83 -2.45
C ILE A 199 -21.08 -8.81 -3.63
N CYS A 200 -20.31 -8.59 -4.70
CA CYS A 200 -20.24 -9.49 -5.85
C CYS A 200 -19.85 -10.92 -5.46
N VAL A 201 -18.87 -11.10 -4.55
CA VAL A 201 -18.47 -12.43 -4.03
C VAL A 201 -19.64 -13.18 -3.39
N LYS A 202 -20.54 -12.47 -2.71
CA LYS A 202 -21.72 -13.06 -2.04
C LYS A 202 -22.83 -13.40 -3.02
N LEU A 203 -23.04 -12.56 -4.03
CA LEU A 203 -24.17 -12.67 -4.96
C LEU A 203 -23.88 -13.54 -6.17
N LEU A 204 -22.62 -13.61 -6.60
CA LEU A 204 -22.22 -14.20 -7.86
C LEU A 204 -21.22 -15.34 -7.65
N ASN A 205 -21.39 -16.41 -8.43
CA ASN A 205 -20.46 -17.53 -8.46
C ASN A 205 -19.99 -17.75 -9.89
N LEU A 206 -18.83 -17.21 -10.22
CA LEU A 206 -18.28 -17.27 -11.57
C LEU A 206 -17.45 -18.53 -11.79
N ASN A 207 -17.67 -19.20 -12.92
CA ASN A 207 -16.71 -20.14 -13.47
C ASN A 207 -15.63 -19.42 -14.30
N ARG A 208 -14.63 -20.17 -14.78
CA ARG A 208 -13.50 -19.60 -15.56
C ARG A 208 -13.94 -18.89 -16.84
N LEU A 209 -14.88 -19.47 -17.57
CA LEU A 209 -15.38 -18.87 -18.81
C LEU A 209 -16.12 -17.56 -18.52
N GLN A 210 -16.99 -17.55 -17.52
CA GLN A 210 -17.73 -16.35 -17.10
C GLN A 210 -16.78 -15.23 -16.63
N PHE A 211 -15.71 -15.58 -15.91
CA PHE A 211 -14.67 -14.61 -15.54
C PHE A 211 -13.98 -14.00 -16.76
N LEU A 212 -13.57 -14.82 -17.74
CA LEU A 212 -12.94 -14.34 -18.97
C LEU A 212 -13.89 -13.45 -19.78
N ILE A 213 -15.17 -13.82 -19.88
CA ILE A 213 -16.20 -13.00 -20.52
C ILE A 213 -16.34 -11.65 -19.79
N LEU A 214 -16.40 -11.66 -18.46
CA LEU A 214 -16.50 -10.42 -17.67
C LEU A 214 -15.28 -9.53 -17.81
N ILE A 215 -14.07 -10.09 -17.97
CA ILE A 215 -12.87 -9.30 -18.29
C ILE A 215 -13.06 -8.57 -19.62
N VAL A 216 -13.50 -9.27 -20.67
CA VAL A 216 -13.70 -8.66 -21.99
C VAL A 216 -14.75 -7.55 -21.91
N ILE A 217 -15.88 -7.82 -21.25
CA ILE A 217 -16.94 -6.82 -21.02
C ILE A 217 -16.39 -5.62 -20.25
N ALA A 218 -15.64 -5.84 -19.17
CA ALA A 218 -15.09 -4.76 -18.35
C ALA A 218 -14.18 -3.83 -19.16
N ILE A 219 -13.28 -4.41 -19.97
CA ILE A 219 -12.40 -3.62 -20.85
C ILE A 219 -13.21 -2.86 -21.88
N SER A 220 -14.17 -3.50 -22.56
CA SER A 220 -15.02 -2.85 -23.57
C SER A 220 -15.86 -1.71 -23.00
N CYS A 221 -16.40 -1.88 -21.78
CA CYS A 221 -17.24 -0.87 -21.14
C CYS A 221 -16.47 0.24 -20.42
N SER A 222 -15.14 0.12 -20.32
CA SER A 222 -14.32 1.09 -19.57
C SER A 222 -14.40 2.52 -20.12
N TYR A 223 -14.71 2.72 -21.40
CA TYR A 223 -14.85 4.05 -22.00
C TYR A 223 -16.13 4.80 -21.57
N ILE A 224 -17.13 4.09 -21.04
CA ILE A 224 -18.47 4.64 -20.80
C ILE A 224 -18.59 5.24 -19.38
N VAL A 225 -17.59 5.06 -18.50
CA VAL A 225 -17.70 5.48 -17.08
C VAL A 225 -17.94 6.99 -16.95
N SER A 226 -17.24 7.81 -17.74
CA SER A 226 -17.42 9.26 -17.75
C SER A 226 -18.85 9.63 -18.17
N ASP A 227 -19.38 8.97 -19.21
CA ASP A 227 -20.73 9.20 -19.71
C ASP A 227 -21.79 8.79 -18.68
N VAL A 228 -21.58 7.66 -17.99
CA VAL A 228 -22.46 7.23 -16.89
C VAL A 228 -22.52 8.30 -15.81
N ILE A 229 -21.38 8.86 -15.39
CA ILE A 229 -21.35 9.89 -14.33
C ILE A 229 -22.14 11.14 -14.72
N LEU A 230 -22.08 11.55 -15.99
CA LEU A 230 -22.82 12.71 -16.49
C LEU A 230 -24.34 12.51 -16.40
N VAL A 231 -24.82 11.29 -16.62
CA VAL A 231 -26.26 10.95 -16.62
C VAL A 231 -26.80 10.61 -15.22
N LEU A 232 -25.93 10.29 -14.24
CA LEU A 232 -26.37 10.00 -12.87
C LEU A 232 -27.11 11.20 -12.25
N PRO A 233 -28.17 10.97 -11.46
CA PRO A 233 -28.93 12.03 -10.78
C PRO A 233 -28.19 12.52 -9.52
N LEU A 234 -26.94 12.98 -9.71
CA LEU A 234 -26.09 13.54 -8.65
C LEU A 234 -26.05 15.07 -8.77
N PRO A 235 -25.84 15.80 -7.65
CA PRO A 235 -25.62 17.25 -7.73
C PRO A 235 -24.38 17.56 -8.57
N GLU A 236 -24.42 18.65 -9.34
CA GLU A 236 -23.35 19.00 -10.30
C GLU A 236 -21.96 19.16 -9.66
N LEU A 237 -21.89 19.66 -8.43
CA LEU A 237 -20.64 19.77 -7.69
C LEU A 237 -20.01 18.40 -7.37
N PHE A 238 -20.84 17.36 -7.17
CA PHE A 238 -20.33 16.00 -6.99
C PHE A 238 -19.89 15.38 -8.31
N LYS A 239 -20.65 15.59 -9.40
CA LYS A 239 -20.27 15.13 -10.74
C LYS A 239 -18.93 15.72 -11.17
N SER A 240 -18.76 17.04 -11.03
CA SER A 240 -17.53 17.73 -11.42
C SER A 240 -16.31 17.21 -10.65
N ARG A 241 -16.45 16.95 -9.34
CA ARG A 241 -15.39 16.33 -8.52
C ARG A 241 -15.05 14.92 -8.96
N LEU A 242 -16.05 14.08 -9.28
CA LEU A 242 -15.83 12.72 -9.78
C LEU A 242 -15.15 12.74 -11.15
N LEU A 243 -15.59 13.60 -12.06
CA LEU A 243 -14.99 13.74 -13.39
C LEU A 243 -13.57 14.29 -13.31
N ALA A 244 -13.30 15.30 -12.47
CA ALA A 244 -11.95 15.82 -12.26
C ALA A 244 -11.00 14.74 -11.74
N TYR A 245 -11.50 13.76 -10.98
CA TYR A 245 -10.72 12.63 -10.51
C TYR A 245 -10.45 11.56 -11.60
N LEU A 246 -11.30 11.50 -12.64
CA LEU A 246 -11.15 10.60 -13.78
C LEU A 246 -10.31 11.21 -14.92
N THR A 247 -10.49 12.50 -15.21
CA THR A 247 -9.99 13.15 -16.42
C THR A 247 -9.21 14.44 -16.17
N GLY A 248 -8.93 14.81 -14.92
CA GLY A 248 -8.25 16.07 -14.58
C GLY A 248 -6.73 16.06 -14.83
N TYR A 249 -6.06 17.18 -14.49
CA TYR A 249 -4.61 17.35 -14.68
C TYR A 249 -3.77 16.22 -14.07
N TRP A 250 -4.10 15.82 -12.84
CA TRP A 250 -3.44 14.71 -12.13
C TRP A 250 -3.82 13.33 -12.67
N ALA A 251 -4.77 13.24 -13.61
CA ALA A 251 -5.15 11.99 -14.27
C ALA A 251 -4.18 11.61 -15.40
N THR A 252 -3.77 12.55 -16.24
CA THR A 252 -2.89 12.25 -17.38
C THR A 252 -1.96 13.40 -17.77
N GLU A 253 -2.39 14.65 -17.62
CA GLU A 253 -1.66 15.81 -18.14
C GLU A 253 -0.34 16.07 -17.41
N PHE A 254 -0.26 15.77 -16.11
CA PHE A 254 0.98 15.93 -15.34
C PHE A 254 2.14 15.14 -15.96
N LEU A 255 1.88 13.99 -16.60
CA LEU A 255 2.93 13.19 -17.22
C LEU A 255 3.69 14.00 -18.27
N ASN A 256 3.04 14.96 -18.95
CA ASN A 256 3.66 15.78 -19.97
C ASN A 256 4.78 16.68 -19.45
N THR A 257 4.79 17.02 -18.16
CA THR A 257 5.83 17.87 -17.55
C THR A 257 7.04 17.08 -17.06
N TYR A 258 6.98 15.74 -17.05
CA TYR A 258 8.07 14.89 -16.58
C TYR A 258 8.85 14.25 -17.73
N SER A 259 10.12 13.93 -17.44
CA SER A 259 11.02 13.24 -18.38
C SER A 259 10.49 11.86 -18.77
N ILE A 260 10.89 11.38 -19.94
CA ILE A 260 10.52 10.04 -20.43
C ILE A 260 10.88 8.93 -19.43
N TRP A 261 12.03 9.05 -18.75
CA TRP A 261 12.47 8.08 -17.77
C TRP A 261 11.61 8.05 -16.50
N TYR A 262 11.12 9.21 -16.06
CA TYR A 262 10.15 9.26 -14.98
C TYR A 262 8.84 8.56 -15.38
N ARG A 263 8.32 8.83 -16.58
CA ARG A 263 7.11 8.16 -17.09
C ARG A 263 7.29 6.64 -17.16
N VAL A 264 8.44 6.17 -17.64
CA VAL A 264 8.80 4.75 -17.66
C VAL A 264 8.84 4.16 -16.25
N SER A 265 9.44 4.86 -15.27
CA SER A 265 9.45 4.39 -13.88
C SER A 265 8.06 4.32 -13.25
N LEU A 266 7.19 5.28 -13.57
CA LEU A 266 5.82 5.31 -13.07
C LEU A 266 5.01 4.14 -13.65
N PHE A 267 5.16 3.86 -14.95
CA PHE A 267 4.59 2.68 -15.58
C PHE A 267 5.09 1.36 -14.95
N LEU A 268 6.41 1.25 -14.75
CA LEU A 268 7.04 0.07 -14.12
C LEU A 268 6.59 -0.15 -12.68
N THR A 269 6.14 0.89 -11.98
CA THR A 269 5.67 0.79 -10.58
C THR A 269 4.48 -0.15 -10.45
N TYR A 270 3.59 -0.20 -11.44
CA TYR A 270 2.36 -1.02 -11.35
C TYR A 270 2.46 -2.34 -12.14
N TRP A 271 3.59 -2.61 -12.80
CA TRP A 271 3.72 -3.69 -13.77
C TRP A 271 3.50 -5.08 -13.17
N MET A 272 3.72 -5.28 -11.86
CA MET A 272 3.44 -6.55 -11.17
C MET A 272 2.00 -7.07 -11.41
N ILE A 273 1.05 -6.19 -11.73
CA ILE A 273 -0.35 -6.58 -12.00
C ILE A 273 -0.50 -7.53 -13.18
N TYR A 274 0.29 -7.37 -14.25
CA TYR A 274 0.15 -8.18 -15.45
C TYR A 274 0.53 -9.66 -15.24
N PRO A 275 1.74 -10.00 -14.75
CA PRO A 275 2.06 -11.38 -14.42
C PRO A 275 1.18 -11.92 -13.28
N GLY A 276 0.71 -11.06 -12.38
CA GLY A 276 -0.26 -11.43 -11.34
C GLY A 276 -1.60 -11.89 -11.90
N ILE A 277 -2.17 -11.13 -12.84
CA ILE A 277 -3.41 -11.50 -13.55
C ILE A 277 -3.19 -12.78 -14.36
N LEU A 278 -2.04 -12.93 -15.02
CA LEU A 278 -1.69 -14.14 -15.75
C LEU A 278 -1.65 -15.36 -14.82
N TYR A 279 -1.06 -15.24 -13.64
CA TYR A 279 -1.08 -16.29 -12.61
C TYR A 279 -2.51 -16.67 -12.24
N VAL A 280 -3.38 -15.69 -11.96
CA VAL A 280 -4.79 -15.90 -11.63
C VAL A 280 -5.49 -16.66 -12.77
N ILE A 281 -5.29 -16.27 -14.03
CA ILE A 281 -5.93 -16.91 -15.18
C ILE A 281 -5.44 -18.35 -15.40
N LEU A 282 -4.14 -18.62 -15.21
CA LEU A 282 -3.52 -19.91 -15.52
C LEU A 282 -3.61 -20.91 -14.35
N SER A 283 -3.65 -20.44 -13.12
CA SER A 283 -3.65 -21.31 -11.94
C SER A 283 -4.98 -22.06 -11.81
N LYS A 284 -4.87 -23.39 -11.68
CA LYS A 284 -6.02 -24.28 -11.42
C LYS A 284 -6.67 -24.00 -10.06
N ASP A 285 -5.94 -23.35 -9.16
CA ASP A 285 -6.41 -23.03 -7.80
C ASP A 285 -7.34 -21.81 -7.78
N THR A 286 -7.37 -21.02 -8.86
CA THR A 286 -8.13 -19.76 -8.97
C THR A 286 -9.63 -19.94 -9.22
N PHE A 287 -10.10 -21.17 -9.45
CA PHE A 287 -11.55 -21.44 -9.56
C PHE A 287 -12.05 -22.40 -8.48
N ARG A 288 -11.24 -22.59 -7.43
CA ARG A 288 -11.72 -23.22 -6.19
C ARG A 288 -12.82 -22.33 -5.57
N LYS A 289 -13.75 -22.92 -4.84
CA LYS A 289 -14.84 -22.22 -4.12
C LYS A 289 -14.34 -21.38 -2.92
N ASP A 290 -13.10 -20.91 -2.95
CA ASP A 290 -12.47 -20.12 -1.91
C ASP A 290 -12.89 -18.64 -2.03
N LYS A 291 -13.23 -18.01 -0.89
CA LYS A 291 -13.75 -16.64 -0.89
C LYS A 291 -12.70 -15.60 -1.26
N LEU A 292 -11.44 -15.78 -0.86
CA LEU A 292 -10.34 -14.88 -1.21
C LEU A 292 -10.10 -14.91 -2.71
N THR A 293 -10.05 -16.10 -3.30
CA THR A 293 -9.94 -16.28 -4.74
C THR A 293 -11.03 -15.55 -5.53
N LYS A 294 -12.30 -15.72 -5.13
CA LYS A 294 -13.42 -14.99 -5.76
C LYS A 294 -13.26 -13.48 -5.64
N LEU A 295 -12.82 -13.00 -4.47
CA LEU A 295 -12.60 -11.59 -4.26
C LEU A 295 -11.51 -11.05 -5.18
N THR A 296 -10.37 -11.73 -5.29
CA THR A 296 -9.30 -11.32 -6.21
C THR A 296 -9.80 -11.25 -7.65
N VAL A 297 -10.60 -12.24 -8.08
CA VAL A 297 -11.24 -12.26 -9.40
C VAL A 297 -12.14 -11.04 -9.63
N PHE A 298 -13.07 -10.74 -8.72
CA PHE A 298 -13.93 -9.56 -8.85
C PHE A 298 -13.14 -8.25 -8.78
N SER A 299 -12.12 -8.17 -7.94
CA SER A 299 -11.22 -7.02 -7.88
C SER A 299 -10.45 -6.81 -9.18
N ILE A 300 -10.04 -7.87 -9.88
CA ILE A 300 -9.43 -7.78 -11.22
C ILE A 300 -10.44 -7.28 -12.25
N VAL A 301 -11.68 -7.79 -12.25
CA VAL A 301 -12.73 -7.30 -13.17
C VAL A 301 -12.97 -5.81 -12.96
N LEU A 302 -13.14 -5.37 -11.70
CA LEU A 302 -13.30 -3.95 -11.38
C LEU A 302 -12.09 -3.12 -11.78
N LEU A 303 -10.87 -3.63 -11.57
CA LEU A 303 -9.65 -2.94 -11.99
C LEU A 303 -9.63 -2.70 -13.50
N LEU A 304 -9.94 -3.74 -14.29
CA LEU A 304 -9.96 -3.66 -15.76
C LEU A 304 -11.12 -2.81 -16.29
N PHE A 305 -12.22 -2.71 -15.53
CA PHE A 305 -13.30 -1.76 -15.84
C PHE A 305 -12.81 -0.30 -15.79
N PHE A 306 -11.82 0.01 -14.94
CA PHE A 306 -11.24 1.34 -14.85
C PHE A 306 -9.92 1.50 -15.62
N TYR A 307 -9.54 0.59 -16.53
CA TYR A 307 -8.20 0.62 -17.13
C TYR A 307 -7.88 1.92 -17.89
N ASN A 308 -8.88 2.58 -18.47
CA ASN A 308 -8.73 3.85 -19.18
C ASN A 308 -8.55 5.07 -18.25
N TYR A 309 -8.71 4.90 -16.94
CA TYR A 309 -8.60 5.97 -15.95
C TYR A 309 -7.38 5.75 -15.07
N GLU A 310 -6.25 6.34 -15.48
CA GLU A 310 -4.92 6.10 -14.88
C GLU A 310 -4.93 6.17 -13.36
N VAL A 311 -5.49 7.23 -12.76
CA VAL A 311 -5.44 7.45 -11.30
C VAL A 311 -6.20 6.38 -10.53
N ILE A 312 -7.38 5.97 -11.02
CA ILE A 312 -8.16 4.92 -10.36
C ILE A 312 -7.48 3.57 -10.57
N PHE A 313 -7.04 3.30 -11.81
CA PHE A 313 -6.38 2.07 -12.17
C PHE A 313 -5.10 1.87 -11.36
N SER A 314 -4.20 2.85 -11.34
CA SER A 314 -2.89 2.77 -10.67
C SER A 314 -3.04 2.56 -9.17
N ARG A 315 -3.93 3.33 -8.53
CA ARG A 315 -4.29 3.17 -7.12
C ARG A 315 -4.86 1.78 -6.86
N TYR A 316 -5.92 1.40 -7.56
CA TYR A 316 -6.59 0.13 -7.28
C TYR A 316 -5.70 -1.09 -7.64
N ALA A 317 -4.82 -0.98 -8.65
CA ALA A 317 -3.85 -2.01 -9.02
C ALA A 317 -2.91 -2.35 -7.86
N LEU A 318 -2.48 -1.35 -7.08
CA LEU A 318 -1.66 -1.57 -5.88
C LEU A 318 -2.39 -2.47 -4.87
N PHE A 319 -3.68 -2.23 -4.64
CA PHE A 319 -4.48 -3.07 -3.76
C PHE A 319 -4.69 -4.49 -4.35
N VAL A 320 -5.02 -4.60 -5.64
CA VAL A 320 -5.21 -5.89 -6.31
C VAL A 320 -3.91 -6.71 -6.32
N ASN A 321 -2.75 -6.07 -6.49
CA ASN A 321 -1.44 -6.72 -6.42
C ASN A 321 -1.21 -7.39 -5.07
N LEU A 322 -1.59 -6.73 -3.97
CA LEU A 322 -1.51 -7.33 -2.62
C LEU A 322 -2.45 -8.55 -2.51
N LEU A 323 -3.66 -8.49 -3.04
CA LEU A 323 -4.58 -9.64 -3.04
C LEU A 323 -4.02 -10.82 -3.83
N ILE A 324 -3.49 -10.57 -5.03
CA ILE A 324 -2.85 -11.59 -5.86
C ILE A 324 -1.66 -12.19 -5.12
N LEU A 325 -0.82 -11.36 -4.49
CA LEU A 325 0.33 -11.82 -3.71
C LEU A 325 -0.08 -12.77 -2.58
N PHE A 326 -1.10 -12.41 -1.81
CA PHE A 326 -1.55 -13.27 -0.71
C PHE A 326 -2.29 -14.52 -1.16
N GLN A 327 -3.04 -14.44 -2.26
CA GLN A 327 -3.59 -15.62 -2.90
C GLN A 327 -2.47 -16.57 -3.35
N PHE A 328 -1.42 -16.03 -3.97
CA PHE A 328 -0.25 -16.80 -4.39
C PHE A 328 0.45 -17.47 -3.20
N VAL A 329 0.73 -16.73 -2.12
CA VAL A 329 1.35 -17.30 -0.90
C VAL A 329 0.46 -18.37 -0.28
N LYS A 330 -0.86 -18.14 -0.17
CA LYS A 330 -1.83 -19.08 0.42
C LYS A 330 -1.82 -20.44 -0.28
N PHE A 331 -1.76 -20.43 -1.61
CA PHE A 331 -1.83 -21.64 -2.42
C PHE A 331 -0.47 -22.12 -2.91
N TYR A 332 0.64 -21.58 -2.41
CA TYR A 332 1.96 -21.95 -2.91
C TYR A 332 2.27 -23.44 -2.67
N SER A 333 2.75 -24.10 -3.73
CA SER A 333 3.26 -25.48 -3.72
C SER A 333 4.45 -25.60 -4.65
N LEU A 334 5.26 -26.66 -4.47
CA LEU A 334 6.34 -27.00 -5.39
C LEU A 334 5.76 -27.62 -6.66
N ASP A 335 5.35 -26.76 -7.58
CA ASP A 335 5.10 -27.11 -8.96
C ASP A 335 5.85 -26.12 -9.88
N ILE A 336 6.11 -26.56 -11.11
CA ILE A 336 6.93 -25.80 -12.07
C ILE A 336 6.31 -24.43 -12.32
N LEU A 337 4.99 -24.37 -12.50
CA LEU A 337 4.27 -23.13 -12.79
C LEU A 337 4.42 -22.13 -11.63
N LYS A 338 4.15 -22.55 -10.38
CA LYS A 338 4.30 -21.70 -9.20
C LYS A 338 5.74 -21.33 -8.91
N SER A 339 6.71 -22.18 -9.25
CA SER A 339 8.13 -21.86 -9.11
C SER A 339 8.54 -20.75 -10.10
N ILE A 340 8.09 -20.84 -11.36
CA ILE A 340 8.29 -19.77 -12.35
C ILE A 340 7.61 -18.49 -11.88
N PHE A 341 6.35 -18.57 -11.45
CA PHE A 341 5.63 -17.39 -10.97
C PHE A 341 6.24 -16.78 -9.72
N LEU A 342 6.84 -17.56 -8.82
CA LEU A 342 7.57 -17.01 -7.67
C LEU A 342 8.74 -16.13 -8.13
N ILE A 343 9.53 -16.62 -9.09
CA ILE A 343 10.66 -15.86 -9.66
C ILE A 343 10.13 -14.59 -10.33
N VAL A 344 9.10 -14.71 -11.17
CA VAL A 344 8.47 -13.57 -11.84
C VAL A 344 7.95 -12.56 -10.81
N MET A 345 7.24 -12.99 -9.78
CA MET A 345 6.72 -12.09 -8.75
C MET A 345 7.83 -11.38 -7.97
N VAL A 346 8.93 -12.06 -7.65
CA VAL A 346 10.09 -11.41 -7.02
C VAL A 346 10.70 -10.37 -7.95
N LEU A 347 10.93 -10.71 -9.22
CA LEU A 347 11.49 -9.78 -10.20
C LEU A 347 10.61 -8.54 -10.37
N PHE A 348 9.30 -8.71 -10.53
CA PHE A 348 8.37 -7.59 -10.69
C PHE A 348 8.19 -6.80 -9.39
N SER A 349 8.20 -7.44 -8.22
CA SER A 349 8.20 -6.71 -6.94
C SER A 349 9.47 -5.87 -6.79
N ALA A 350 10.62 -6.40 -7.20
CA ALA A 350 11.88 -5.66 -7.19
C ALA A 350 11.87 -4.48 -8.17
N ILE A 351 11.35 -4.67 -9.39
CA ILE A 351 11.17 -3.58 -10.36
C ILE A 351 10.25 -2.50 -9.79
N THR A 352 9.07 -2.89 -9.27
CA THR A 352 8.14 -1.96 -8.61
C THR A 352 8.81 -1.20 -7.48
N PHE A 353 9.61 -1.88 -6.64
CA PHE A 353 10.30 -1.25 -5.53
C PHE A 353 11.40 -0.29 -6.00
N ILE A 354 12.26 -0.70 -6.93
CA ILE A 354 13.36 0.13 -7.42
C ILE A 354 12.82 1.32 -8.21
N CYS A 355 11.89 1.11 -9.13
CA CYS A 355 11.34 2.18 -9.97
C CYS A 355 10.41 3.10 -9.17
N GLY A 356 9.50 2.52 -8.39
CA GLY A 356 8.46 3.26 -7.67
C GLY A 356 8.91 3.85 -6.34
N ASN A 357 9.63 3.08 -5.51
CA ASN A 357 10.07 3.59 -4.20
C ASN A 357 11.42 4.30 -4.27
N ILE A 358 12.40 3.82 -5.06
CA ILE A 358 13.73 4.44 -5.06
C ILE A 358 13.84 5.54 -6.13
N TYR A 359 13.69 5.18 -7.41
CA TYR A 359 13.99 6.09 -8.51
C TYR A 359 13.01 7.27 -8.62
N ALA A 360 11.70 6.99 -8.56
CA ALA A 360 10.67 8.03 -8.64
C ALA A 360 10.72 9.01 -7.46
N ASN A 361 11.22 8.57 -6.29
CA ASN A 361 11.30 9.37 -5.06
C ASN A 361 12.74 9.76 -4.66
N ARG A 362 13.71 9.67 -5.57
CA ARG A 362 15.13 9.97 -5.28
C ARG A 362 15.35 11.37 -4.71
N THR A 363 14.65 12.37 -5.22
CA THR A 363 14.75 13.76 -4.75
C THR A 363 14.20 13.90 -3.32
N VAL A 364 13.17 13.13 -2.98
CA VAL A 364 12.63 13.06 -1.60
C VAL A 364 13.65 12.45 -0.65
N ILE A 365 14.31 11.36 -1.08
CA ILE A 365 15.36 10.67 -0.31
C ILE A 365 16.55 11.61 -0.05
N GLU A 366 16.97 12.36 -1.06
CA GLU A 366 18.09 13.31 -0.98
C GLU A 366 17.76 14.53 -0.10
N LEU A 367 16.55 15.08 -0.21
CA LEU A 367 16.17 16.34 0.45
C LEU A 367 16.39 16.32 1.97
N ASN A 368 16.07 15.19 2.61
CA ASN A 368 16.23 15.02 4.05
C ASN A 368 17.27 13.94 4.39
N ASN A 369 18.23 13.64 3.50
CA ASN A 369 19.25 12.60 3.70
C ASN A 369 18.68 11.31 4.34
N MET A 370 17.58 10.78 3.78
CA MET A 370 16.90 9.61 4.37
C MET A 370 17.79 8.36 4.44
N ILE A 371 18.91 8.35 3.70
CA ILE A 371 19.96 7.33 3.75
C ILE A 371 20.56 7.20 5.16
N ASP A 372 20.52 8.27 5.96
CA ASP A 372 21.06 8.28 7.33
C ASP A 372 20.37 7.25 8.23
N VAL A 373 19.11 6.90 7.96
CA VAL A 373 18.37 5.82 8.64
C VAL A 373 19.08 4.46 8.53
N LEU A 374 19.88 4.26 7.48
CA LEU A 374 20.56 2.98 7.25
C LEU A 374 21.73 2.75 8.22
N TYR A 375 22.28 3.80 8.82
CA TYR A 375 23.49 3.68 9.64
C TYR A 375 23.45 4.43 10.97
N LEU A 376 22.59 5.43 11.14
CA LEU A 376 22.38 6.10 12.42
C LEU A 376 21.53 5.24 13.37
N PRO A 377 21.87 5.16 14.67
CA PRO A 377 21.02 4.55 15.69
C PRO A 377 19.59 5.13 15.69
N PRO A 378 18.54 4.32 15.94
CA PRO A 378 17.14 4.77 15.91
C PRO A 378 16.86 6.03 16.73
N LEU A 379 17.42 6.11 17.95
CA LEU A 379 17.20 7.24 18.85
C LEU A 379 17.82 8.52 18.29
N ILE A 380 19.02 8.42 17.71
CA ILE A 380 19.70 9.56 17.08
C ILE A 380 18.89 10.01 15.86
N THR A 381 18.43 9.07 15.02
CA THR A 381 17.54 9.39 13.89
C THR A 381 16.29 10.15 14.33
N ILE A 382 15.64 9.75 15.42
CA ILE A 382 14.43 10.43 15.91
C ILE A 382 14.76 11.84 16.39
N ILE A 383 15.84 12.02 17.16
CA ILE A 383 16.26 13.32 17.71
C ILE A 383 16.67 14.29 16.59
N GLU A 384 17.46 13.83 15.62
CA GLU A 384 17.93 14.70 14.53
C GLU A 384 16.82 15.09 13.54
N ARG A 385 15.71 14.34 13.53
CA ARG A 385 14.58 14.53 12.60
C ARG A 385 13.31 15.04 13.29
N SER A 386 13.35 15.31 14.60
CA SER A 386 12.21 15.82 15.38
C SER A 386 11.87 17.28 15.10
N SER A 387 12.69 17.96 14.30
CA SER A 387 12.36 19.22 13.65
C SER A 387 12.61 19.07 12.16
N TYR A 388 11.62 19.34 11.33
CA TYR A 388 11.90 19.58 9.92
C TYR A 388 12.85 20.78 9.85
N LYS A 389 14.10 20.53 9.45
CA LYS A 389 15.12 21.58 9.34
C LYS A 389 14.54 22.70 8.47
N SER A 390 14.68 23.96 8.90
CA SER A 390 14.24 25.13 8.13
C SER A 390 14.77 25.09 6.68
N GLU A 391 15.96 24.52 6.49
CA GLU A 391 16.58 24.24 5.19
C GLU A 391 15.74 23.35 4.26
N VAL A 392 14.96 22.41 4.80
CA VAL A 392 14.06 21.55 4.01
C VAL A 392 12.84 22.33 3.54
N LEU A 393 12.22 23.10 4.45
CA LEU A 393 11.05 23.93 4.12
C LEU A 393 11.40 25.08 3.16
N ASN A 394 12.62 25.61 3.24
CA ASN A 394 13.10 26.66 2.34
C ASN A 394 13.40 26.19 0.90
N LYS A 395 13.38 24.87 0.65
CA LYS A 395 13.59 24.27 -0.68
C LYS A 395 12.30 23.85 -1.37
N ILE A 396 11.15 24.21 -0.79
CA ILE A 396 9.82 23.78 -1.21
C ILE A 396 8.96 25.02 -1.47
N ASP A 397 8.17 25.00 -2.54
CA ASP A 397 7.21 26.06 -2.87
C ASP A 397 5.92 26.00 -2.04
N ALA A 398 5.01 26.95 -2.26
CA ALA A 398 3.72 27.01 -1.56
C ALA A 398 2.80 25.80 -1.82
N GLU A 399 3.05 25.01 -2.86
CA GLU A 399 2.32 23.80 -3.20
C GLU A 399 2.99 22.51 -2.71
N GLY A 400 4.13 22.61 -2.03
CA GLY A 400 4.87 21.44 -1.56
C GLY A 400 5.81 20.84 -2.60
N ARG A 401 6.09 21.53 -3.72
CA ARG A 401 6.97 21.06 -4.80
C ARG A 401 8.39 21.60 -4.62
N PHE A 402 9.37 20.91 -5.20
CA PHE A 402 10.77 21.35 -5.18
C PHE A 402 10.97 22.66 -5.95
N LEU A 403 11.73 23.59 -5.39
CA LEU A 403 12.17 24.83 -6.03
C LEU A 403 13.23 24.61 -7.11
#